data_AF-A0A2H0RBV1-F1
#
_entry.id   AF-A0A2H0RBV1-F1
#
_cell.length_a   1.000
_cell.length_b   1.000
_cell.length_c   1.000
_cell.angle_alpha   90.00
_cell.angle_beta   90.00
_cell.angle_gamma   90.00
#
_symmetry.space_group_name_H-M   'P 1'
#
loop_
_entity.id
_entity.type
_entity.pdbx_description
1 polymer ?
#
loop_
_entity_poly.entity_id
_entity_poly.type
_entity_poly.pdbx_seq_one_letter_code
_entity_poly.pdbx_strand_id
1 'polypeptide(L)'
;MTHKHNEGYNPFLEKVDIQEIGEKEEYKDFYPVYLSSGQGEEILELPIIQLDPDIENSIGIALFYSEQADLEIIERLNLMLCERLYKDGVTPDVVVGIPTLGLCLARGVAKNLHHKNYVPLSTSKKAWQNPKLRTDLLSSTSTRKSMYLDQSMLQRLQKDIGGETVVIVDDVINTASSMIAAIELVKLANPKADIHILVTMTEGHDWEQNLERVGFNWQSNLHSLGHIPVFTQTETGLWKPLPETL
;
A
#
# COMPACT_ATOMS: atom_id res chain seq x y z
N MET A 1 -1.13 0.19 28.96
CA MET A 1 -2.32 0.83 29.58
C MET A 1 -3.53 0.36 28.78
N THR A 2 -4.68 0.06 29.39
CA THR A 2 -5.89 -0.29 28.63
C THR A 2 -6.42 0.96 27.93
N HIS A 3 -6.04 1.14 26.66
CA HIS A 3 -6.59 2.18 25.80
C HIS A 3 -8.07 1.89 25.58
N LYS A 4 -8.94 2.82 25.98
CA LYS A 4 -10.36 2.75 25.64
C LYS A 4 -10.47 2.94 24.13
N HIS A 5 -10.79 1.87 23.41
CA HIS A 5 -11.21 1.97 22.02
C HIS A 5 -12.49 2.83 22.00
N ASN A 6 -12.38 4.07 21.53
CA ASN A 6 -13.55 4.92 21.30
C ASN A 6 -14.33 4.34 20.12
N GLU A 7 -15.67 4.40 20.18
CA GLU A 7 -16.56 3.98 19.10
C GLU A 7 -16.20 4.70 17.78
N GLY A 8 -15.65 3.98 16.79
CA GLY A 8 -15.25 4.50 15.48
C GLY A 8 -14.00 3.79 14.89
N TYR A 9 -13.73 3.99 13.60
CA TYR A 9 -12.44 3.58 13.00
C TYR A 9 -11.33 4.47 13.61
N ASN A 10 -10.46 3.88 14.41
CA ASN A 10 -9.31 4.57 14.97
C ASN A 10 -8.11 3.61 15.09
N PRO A 11 -7.27 3.50 14.04
CA PRO A 11 -6.05 2.71 14.13
C PRO A 11 -5.12 3.37 15.17
N PHE A 12 -4.33 2.56 15.86
CA PHE A 12 -3.41 3.05 16.89
C PHE A 12 -1.99 2.60 16.59
N LEU A 13 -1.03 3.51 16.71
CA LEU A 13 0.38 3.23 16.45
C LEU A 13 1.19 3.38 17.74
N GLU A 14 1.88 2.31 18.13
CA GLU A 14 2.71 2.29 19.33
C GLU A 14 4.12 1.80 19.01
N LYS A 15 5.13 2.41 19.65
CA LYS A 15 6.50 1.87 19.67
C LYS A 15 6.57 0.74 20.67
N VAL A 16 7.09 -0.41 20.28
CA VAL A 16 7.07 -1.59 21.16
C VAL A 16 8.45 -2.22 21.32
N ASP A 17 8.72 -2.75 22.53
CA ASP A 17 9.74 -3.77 22.74
C ASP A 17 9.14 -5.13 22.39
N ILE A 18 9.61 -5.75 21.31
CA ILE A 18 9.04 -6.97 20.70
C ILE A 18 8.94 -8.14 21.69
N GLN A 19 9.70 -8.11 22.77
CA GLN A 19 9.66 -9.11 23.82
C GLN A 19 8.33 -9.16 24.60
N GLU A 20 7.49 -8.11 24.53
CA GLU A 20 6.26 -8.01 25.33
C GLU A 20 4.99 -8.52 24.62
N ILE A 21 5.04 -8.84 23.33
CA ILE A 21 3.83 -9.21 22.56
C ILE A 21 3.90 -10.68 22.16
N GLY A 22 3.17 -11.50 22.91
CA GLY A 22 2.93 -12.88 22.54
C GLY A 22 2.02 -12.99 21.32
N GLU A 23 2.38 -13.87 20.39
CA GLU A 23 1.50 -14.29 19.30
C GLU A 23 0.19 -14.85 19.88
N LYS A 24 -0.94 -14.42 19.30
CA LYS A 24 -2.26 -14.96 19.64
C LYS A 24 -2.76 -15.76 18.45
N GLU A 25 -3.41 -16.88 18.72
CA GLU A 25 -4.03 -17.68 17.65
C GLU A 25 -5.34 -17.07 17.15
N GLU A 26 -6.01 -16.28 18.00
CA GLU A 26 -7.32 -15.69 17.73
C GLU A 26 -7.41 -14.25 18.24
N TYR A 27 -8.12 -13.42 17.49
CA TYR A 27 -8.28 -11.99 17.70
C TYR A 27 -9.76 -11.63 17.73
N LYS A 28 -10.13 -10.60 18.48
CA LYS A 28 -11.53 -10.19 18.60
C LYS A 28 -11.86 -9.01 17.69
N ASP A 29 -11.29 -7.85 18.00
CA ASP A 29 -11.68 -6.59 17.37
C ASP A 29 -10.52 -5.98 16.55
N PHE A 30 -9.27 -6.25 16.94
CA PHE A 30 -8.06 -5.66 16.34
C PHE A 30 -6.97 -6.70 16.11
N TYR A 31 -6.16 -6.47 15.08
CA TYR A 31 -4.95 -7.21 14.77
C TYR A 31 -3.72 -6.28 14.87
N PRO A 32 -2.68 -6.66 15.64
CA PRO A 32 -1.44 -5.92 15.71
C PRO A 32 -0.58 -6.22 14.48
N VAL A 33 -0.32 -5.20 13.65
CA VAL A 33 0.59 -5.32 12.51
C VAL A 33 1.97 -4.82 12.91
N TYR A 34 2.97 -5.69 12.80
CA TYR A 34 4.36 -5.33 13.02
C TYR A 34 4.93 -4.58 11.81
N LEU A 35 5.48 -3.40 12.05
CA LEU A 35 6.06 -2.51 11.06
C LEU A 35 7.56 -2.37 11.28
N SER A 36 8.38 -2.65 10.26
CA SER A 36 9.83 -2.49 10.28
C SER A 36 10.28 -1.46 9.24
N SER A 37 10.86 -0.36 9.69
CA SER A 37 11.37 0.72 8.85
C SER A 37 12.90 0.71 8.67
N GLY A 38 13.59 -0.13 9.44
CA GLY A 38 15.06 -0.16 9.48
C GLY A 38 15.72 0.69 10.56
N GLN A 39 15.01 1.66 11.14
CA GLN A 39 15.45 2.38 12.33
C GLN A 39 14.79 1.90 13.63
N GLY A 40 13.82 1.00 13.51
CA GLY A 40 13.12 0.38 14.63
C GLY A 40 11.90 -0.41 14.15
N GLU A 41 11.18 -0.93 15.13
CA GLU A 41 9.94 -1.66 14.95
C GLU A 41 8.81 -0.95 15.71
N GLU A 42 7.64 -0.87 15.07
CA GLU A 42 6.43 -0.28 15.64
C GLU A 42 5.25 -1.21 15.37
N ILE A 43 4.17 -1.04 16.11
CA ILE A 43 2.95 -1.82 15.93
C ILE A 43 1.79 -0.90 15.62
N LEU A 44 1.13 -1.21 14.51
CA LEU A 44 -0.10 -0.59 14.09
C LEU A 44 -1.26 -1.54 14.40
N GLU A 45 -2.08 -1.20 15.38
CA GLU A 45 -3.32 -1.93 15.66
C GLU A 45 -4.38 -1.52 14.65
N LEU A 46 -4.84 -2.50 13.86
CA LEU A 46 -5.86 -2.32 12.83
C LEU A 46 -7.14 -3.05 13.20
N PRO A 47 -8.33 -2.45 13.01
CA PRO A 47 -9.59 -3.14 13.23
C PRO A 47 -9.76 -4.27 12.21
N ILE A 48 -10.24 -5.43 12.68
CA ILE A 48 -10.59 -6.54 11.79
C ILE A 48 -12.04 -6.36 11.34
N ILE A 49 -12.26 -6.34 10.03
CA ILE A 49 -13.58 -6.20 9.43
C ILE A 49 -13.91 -7.38 8.53
N GLN A 50 -15.17 -7.78 8.51
CA GLN A 50 -15.70 -8.72 7.53
C GLN A 50 -15.79 -8.02 6.16
N LEU A 51 -15.26 -8.65 5.11
CA LEU A 51 -15.20 -8.03 3.77
C LEU A 51 -16.59 -7.87 3.14
N ASP A 52 -17.43 -8.90 3.23
CA ASP A 52 -18.83 -8.85 2.81
C ASP A 52 -19.72 -9.21 4.02
N PRO A 53 -20.39 -8.22 4.65
CA PRO A 53 -21.21 -8.44 5.84
C PRO A 53 -22.48 -9.25 5.53
N ASP A 54 -22.89 -9.33 4.26
CA ASP A 54 -24.10 -10.06 3.85
C ASP A 54 -23.81 -11.54 3.55
N ILE A 55 -22.53 -11.93 3.45
CA ILE A 55 -22.10 -13.31 3.22
C ILE A 55 -21.65 -13.95 4.54
N GLU A 56 -22.38 -14.96 4.99
CA GLU A 56 -22.00 -15.77 6.14
C GLU A 56 -20.62 -16.42 5.93
N ASN A 57 -19.74 -16.33 6.94
CA ASN A 57 -18.34 -16.76 6.86
C ASN A 57 -17.51 -16.07 5.76
N SER A 58 -17.86 -14.84 5.38
CA SER A 58 -16.94 -14.01 4.57
C SER A 58 -15.58 -13.90 5.27
N ILE A 59 -14.52 -13.86 4.46
CA ILE A 59 -13.19 -13.53 4.96
C ILE A 59 -13.18 -12.16 5.64
N GLY A 60 -12.27 -12.01 6.60
CA GLY A 60 -11.96 -10.75 7.26
C GLY A 60 -10.63 -10.18 6.81
N ILE A 61 -10.47 -8.87 6.94
CA ILE A 61 -9.22 -8.13 6.68
C ILE A 61 -8.92 -7.20 7.86
N ALA A 62 -7.64 -6.95 8.13
CA ALA A 62 -7.24 -5.89 9.04
C ALA A 62 -7.26 -4.57 8.27
N LEU A 63 -8.28 -3.75 8.48
CA LEU A 63 -8.51 -2.57 7.66
C LEU A 63 -7.52 -1.46 7.99
N PHE A 64 -6.66 -1.11 7.03
CA PHE A 64 -6.00 0.18 7.00
C PHE A 64 -6.68 1.10 5.98
N TYR A 65 -7.24 2.20 6.46
CA TYR A 65 -7.89 3.24 5.68
C TYR A 65 -7.18 4.57 5.92
N SER A 66 -6.17 4.86 5.10
CA SER A 66 -5.22 5.96 5.33
C SER A 66 -5.87 7.36 5.40
N GLU A 67 -6.98 7.58 4.70
CA GLU A 67 -7.72 8.86 4.73
C GLU A 67 -8.49 9.12 6.03
N GLN A 68 -8.73 8.08 6.85
CA GLN A 68 -9.43 8.18 8.13
C GLN A 68 -8.49 8.04 9.33
N ALA A 69 -7.21 7.70 9.10
CA ALA A 69 -6.22 7.63 10.16
C ALA A 69 -5.84 9.04 10.64
N ASP A 70 -5.45 9.14 11.91
CA ASP A 70 -4.95 10.38 12.49
C ASP A 70 -3.72 10.88 11.74
N LEU A 71 -3.61 12.20 11.57
CA LEU A 71 -2.51 12.83 10.84
C LEU A 71 -1.14 12.44 11.41
N GLU A 72 -1.02 12.31 12.73
CA GLU A 72 0.22 11.89 13.40
C GLU A 72 0.66 10.48 12.97
N ILE A 73 -0.29 9.55 12.83
CA ILE A 73 -0.02 8.20 12.33
C ILE A 73 0.46 8.26 10.89
N ILE A 74 -0.23 9.02 10.03
CA ILE A 74 0.18 9.18 8.63
C ILE A 74 1.56 9.84 8.51
N GLU A 75 1.86 10.86 9.31
CA GLU A 75 3.18 11.50 9.34
C GLU A 75 4.27 10.52 9.79
N ARG A 76 4.01 9.69 10.80
CA ARG A 76 4.95 8.66 11.25
C ARG A 76 5.18 7.58 10.19
N LEU A 77 4.11 7.05 9.59
CA LEU A 77 4.20 6.07 8.51
C LEU A 77 4.98 6.62 7.31
N ASN A 78 4.77 7.88 6.92
CA ASN A 78 5.53 8.51 5.85
C ASN A 78 7.03 8.57 6.14
N LEU A 79 7.44 8.81 7.39
CA LEU A 79 8.85 8.76 7.79
C LEU A 79 9.38 7.33 7.74
N MET A 80 8.64 6.36 8.27
CA MET A 80 9.01 4.96 8.24
C MET A 80 9.18 4.42 6.81
N LEU A 81 8.32 4.82 5.88
CA LEU A 81 8.43 4.45 4.46
C LEU A 81 9.72 5.00 3.84
N CYS A 82 10.10 6.25 4.15
CA CYS A 82 11.38 6.80 3.71
C CYS A 82 12.57 6.07 4.35
N GLU A 83 12.52 5.80 5.65
CA GLU A 83 13.54 5.01 6.38
C GLU A 83 13.72 3.64 5.73
N ARG A 84 12.62 2.98 5.34
CA ARG A 84 12.64 1.67 4.67
C ARG A 84 13.34 1.73 3.33
N LEU A 85 13.03 2.72 2.49
CA LEU A 85 13.71 2.93 1.21
C LEU A 85 15.22 3.12 1.41
N TYR A 86 15.63 3.95 2.38
CA TYR A 86 17.04 4.18 2.65
C TYR A 86 17.76 2.92 3.14
N LYS A 87 17.12 2.12 4.01
CA LYS A 87 17.67 0.82 4.45
C LYS A 87 17.88 -0.12 3.26
N ASP A 88 16.92 -0.15 2.33
CA ASP A 88 16.98 -1.02 1.15
C ASP A 88 17.85 -0.43 0.02
N GLY A 89 18.51 0.71 0.26
CA GLY A 89 19.45 1.33 -0.68
C GLY A 89 18.78 2.08 -1.84
N VAL A 90 17.51 2.45 -1.70
CA VAL A 90 16.70 3.10 -2.74
C VAL A 90 16.63 4.61 -2.51
N THR A 91 17.06 5.39 -3.50
CA THR A 91 16.90 6.84 -3.57
C THR A 91 16.03 7.21 -4.77
N PRO A 92 14.71 7.44 -4.57
CA PRO A 92 13.80 7.75 -5.67
C PRO A 92 14.08 9.11 -6.28
N ASP A 93 14.01 9.21 -7.60
CA ASP A 93 13.96 10.48 -8.33
C ASP A 93 12.53 11.00 -8.45
N VAL A 94 11.56 10.08 -8.52
CA VAL A 94 10.14 10.39 -8.71
C VAL A 94 9.29 9.52 -7.78
N VAL A 95 8.32 10.17 -7.12
CA VAL A 95 7.27 9.49 -6.35
C VAL A 95 5.98 9.54 -7.16
N VAL A 96 5.38 8.38 -7.41
CA VAL A 96 4.08 8.20 -8.06
C VAL A 96 3.09 7.70 -7.01
N GLY A 97 1.90 8.26 -6.93
CA GLY A 97 0.88 7.82 -5.97
C GLY A 97 -0.32 7.15 -6.66
N ILE A 98 -0.75 6.01 -6.15
CA ILE A 98 -1.97 5.32 -6.58
C ILE A 98 -3.21 5.95 -5.91
N PRO A 99 -4.28 6.26 -6.66
CA PRO A 99 -5.52 6.76 -6.10
C PRO A 99 -6.37 5.64 -5.46
N THR A 100 -7.13 5.93 -4.41
CA THR A 100 -7.21 7.23 -3.71
C THR A 100 -6.27 7.26 -2.50
N LEU A 101 -6.30 6.19 -1.70
CA LEU A 101 -5.64 6.12 -0.38
C LEU A 101 -4.10 6.26 -0.47
N GLY A 102 -3.48 5.67 -1.49
CA GLY A 102 -2.05 5.84 -1.75
C GLY A 102 -1.60 7.28 -1.99
N LEU A 103 -2.48 8.18 -2.44
CA LEU A 103 -2.13 9.60 -2.65
C LEU A 103 -1.84 10.33 -1.34
N CYS A 104 -2.47 9.93 -0.24
CA CYS A 104 -2.23 10.49 1.09
C CYS A 104 -0.77 10.29 1.50
N LEU A 105 -0.27 9.06 1.33
CA LEU A 105 1.09 8.65 1.65
C LEU A 105 2.10 9.19 0.64
N ALA A 106 1.83 9.07 -0.67
CA ALA A 106 2.73 9.51 -1.73
C ALA A 106 3.16 10.98 -1.56
N ARG A 107 2.23 11.85 -1.16
CA ARG A 107 2.52 13.26 -0.90
C ARG A 107 3.45 13.45 0.30
N GLY A 108 3.23 12.72 1.39
CA GLY A 108 4.07 12.79 2.59
C GLY A 108 5.46 12.24 2.35
N VAL A 109 5.56 11.07 1.71
CA VAL A 109 6.83 10.47 1.27
C VAL A 109 7.63 11.44 0.40
N ALA A 110 7.01 12.01 -0.65
CA ALA A 110 7.71 12.98 -1.51
C ALA A 110 8.23 14.20 -0.74
N LYS A 111 7.44 14.71 0.23
CA LYS A 111 7.87 15.83 1.09
C LYS A 111 9.06 15.45 1.96
N ASN A 112 9.04 14.27 2.58
CA ASN A 112 10.12 13.77 3.45
C ASN A 112 11.40 13.44 2.68
N LEU A 113 11.29 13.03 1.41
CA LEU A 113 12.40 12.90 0.47
C LEU A 113 12.88 14.24 -0.11
N HIS A 114 12.32 15.37 0.35
CA HIS A 114 12.61 16.72 -0.13
C HIS A 114 12.29 16.97 -1.62
N HIS A 115 11.39 16.19 -2.21
CA HIS A 115 10.90 16.42 -3.55
C HIS A 115 9.95 17.62 -3.56
N LYS A 116 10.07 18.47 -4.58
CA LYS A 116 9.18 19.63 -4.76
C LYS A 116 7.77 19.23 -5.20
N ASN A 117 7.61 18.02 -5.73
CA ASN A 117 6.37 17.52 -6.29
C ASN A 117 6.37 15.98 -6.35
N TYR A 118 5.21 15.41 -6.66
CA TYR A 118 5.00 13.99 -6.92
C TYR A 118 4.03 13.83 -8.11
N VAL A 119 3.86 12.62 -8.63
CA VAL A 119 2.96 12.32 -9.74
C VAL A 119 1.71 11.59 -9.23
N PRO A 120 0.55 12.25 -9.16
CA PRO A 120 -0.70 11.58 -8.81
C PRO A 120 -1.29 10.87 -10.03
N LEU A 121 -1.65 9.59 -9.89
CA LEU A 121 -2.49 8.89 -10.86
C LEU A 121 -3.97 9.12 -10.55
N SER A 122 -4.86 8.82 -11.51
CA SER A 122 -6.30 8.99 -11.33
C SER A 122 -7.09 7.79 -11.87
N THR A 123 -8.21 7.46 -11.24
CA THR A 123 -9.21 6.51 -11.76
C THR A 123 -10.35 7.20 -12.51
N SER A 124 -10.37 8.54 -12.52
CA SER A 124 -11.41 9.34 -13.15
C SER A 124 -10.95 9.93 -14.47
N LYS A 125 -11.70 9.67 -15.55
CA LYS A 125 -11.45 10.30 -16.85
C LYS A 125 -11.73 11.80 -16.77
N LYS A 126 -10.73 12.63 -17.10
CA LYS A 126 -10.88 14.09 -17.24
C LYS A 126 -11.11 14.49 -18.69
N ALA A 127 -11.76 15.63 -18.93
CA ALA A 127 -12.09 16.09 -20.28
C ALA A 127 -10.83 16.39 -21.13
N TRP A 128 -9.74 16.79 -20.48
CA TRP A 128 -8.44 17.08 -21.11
C TRP A 128 -7.50 15.86 -21.13
N GLN A 129 -7.96 14.68 -20.74
CA GLN A 129 -7.13 13.49 -20.62
C GLN A 129 -6.66 12.99 -22.00
N ASN A 130 -5.36 12.70 -22.14
CA ASN A 130 -4.85 12.00 -23.30
C ASN A 130 -5.26 10.51 -23.24
N PRO A 131 -6.04 9.99 -24.21
CA PRO A 131 -6.50 8.60 -24.19
C PRO A 131 -5.37 7.58 -24.31
N LYS A 132 -4.18 7.98 -24.76
CA LYS A 132 -3.00 7.12 -24.79
C LYS A 132 -2.38 6.90 -23.41
N LEU A 133 -2.59 7.80 -22.45
CA LEU A 133 -2.03 7.73 -21.10
C LEU A 133 -3.03 7.07 -20.14
N ARG A 134 -3.36 5.82 -20.43
CA ARG A 134 -4.37 5.03 -19.74
C ARG A 134 -3.99 3.55 -19.73
N THR A 135 -4.24 2.88 -18.62
CA THR A 135 -4.22 1.42 -18.49
C THR A 135 -5.55 0.94 -17.92
N ASP A 136 -5.93 -0.29 -18.23
CA ASP A 136 -7.12 -0.92 -17.65
C ASP A 136 -6.71 -1.67 -16.37
N LEU A 137 -7.53 -1.55 -15.31
CA LEU A 137 -7.34 -2.39 -14.13
C LEU A 137 -7.84 -3.79 -14.45
N LEU A 138 -7.03 -4.79 -14.11
CA LEU A 138 -7.41 -6.19 -14.14
C LEU A 138 -8.39 -6.46 -12.99
N SER A 139 -9.69 -6.17 -13.15
CA SER A 139 -10.73 -6.54 -12.17
C SER A 139 -11.57 -7.71 -12.68
N SER A 140 -11.98 -8.59 -11.76
CA SER A 140 -12.65 -9.86 -12.07
C SER A 140 -14.13 -9.75 -12.43
N THR A 141 -14.84 -8.63 -12.22
CA THR A 141 -16.27 -8.56 -12.53
C THR A 141 -16.82 -7.17 -12.89
N SER A 142 -17.50 -7.11 -14.05
CA SER A 142 -18.57 -6.18 -14.47
C SER A 142 -18.32 -4.69 -14.76
N THR A 143 -17.24 -4.04 -14.29
CA THR A 143 -16.90 -2.67 -14.71
C THR A 143 -15.40 -2.54 -15.00
N ARG A 144 -15.05 -2.22 -16.25
CA ARG A 144 -13.66 -1.89 -16.63
C ARG A 144 -13.29 -0.57 -15.96
N LYS A 145 -12.63 -0.64 -14.80
CA LYS A 145 -11.97 0.53 -14.19
C LYS A 145 -10.67 0.77 -14.94
N SER A 146 -10.27 2.03 -15.06
CA SER A 146 -9.02 2.40 -15.72
C SER A 146 -8.24 3.37 -14.86
N MET A 147 -6.93 3.32 -15.00
CA MET A 147 -6.01 4.26 -14.40
C MET A 147 -5.51 5.22 -15.49
N TYR A 148 -5.26 6.46 -15.10
CA TYR A 148 -4.91 7.55 -16.00
C TYR A 148 -3.71 8.33 -15.45
N LEU A 149 -2.85 8.77 -16.37
CA LEU A 149 -1.75 9.69 -16.10
C LEU A 149 -2.00 11.01 -16.83
N ASP A 150 -2.05 12.13 -16.10
CA ASP A 150 -2.27 13.44 -16.73
C ASP A 150 -1.09 13.82 -17.64
N GLN A 151 -1.38 14.34 -18.84
CA GLN A 151 -0.37 14.72 -19.84
C GLN A 151 0.66 15.72 -19.27
N SER A 152 0.23 16.62 -18.39
CA SER A 152 1.13 17.61 -17.76
C SER A 152 2.15 16.97 -16.81
N MET A 153 1.89 15.75 -16.33
CA MET A 153 2.80 15.03 -15.44
C MET A 153 3.88 14.26 -16.20
N LEU A 154 3.73 14.05 -17.52
CA LEU A 154 4.70 13.29 -18.31
C LEU A 154 6.12 13.82 -18.19
N GLN A 155 6.31 15.14 -18.21
CA GLN A 155 7.65 15.74 -18.08
C GLN A 155 8.35 15.37 -16.77
N ARG A 156 7.62 14.98 -15.73
CA ARG A 156 8.20 14.52 -14.46
C ARG A 156 8.71 13.08 -14.54
N LEU A 157 8.16 12.27 -15.46
CA LEU A 157 8.54 10.88 -15.70
C LEU A 157 9.50 10.71 -16.89
N GLN A 158 9.58 11.69 -17.80
CA GLN A 158 10.17 11.55 -19.14
C GLN A 158 11.50 12.28 -19.36
N LYS A 159 12.22 12.70 -18.32
CA LYS A 159 13.06 13.91 -18.39
C LYS A 159 14.38 13.86 -19.21
N ASP A 160 14.47 13.00 -20.23
CA ASP A 160 15.58 12.76 -21.17
C ASP A 160 16.60 11.65 -20.76
N ILE A 161 16.07 10.69 -20.00
CA ILE A 161 16.07 9.22 -20.25
C ILE A 161 17.40 8.44 -20.14
N GLY A 162 17.72 8.11 -18.88
CA GLY A 162 18.14 6.76 -18.46
C GLY A 162 17.69 6.45 -17.03
N GLY A 163 17.24 5.21 -16.75
CA GLY A 163 17.30 4.52 -15.44
C GLY A 163 16.73 5.17 -14.18
N GLU A 164 15.90 6.21 -14.26
CA GLU A 164 15.39 6.94 -13.10
C GLU A 164 14.67 6.00 -12.11
N THR A 165 14.98 6.16 -10.83
CA THR A 165 14.36 5.40 -9.75
C THR A 165 12.97 5.97 -9.49
N VAL A 166 11.95 5.28 -9.97
CA VAL A 166 10.54 5.64 -9.75
C VAL A 166 9.99 4.79 -8.63
N VAL A 167 9.52 5.40 -7.56
CA VAL A 167 8.79 4.68 -6.51
C VAL A 167 7.28 4.90 -6.67
N ILE A 168 6.54 3.81 -6.81
CA ILE A 168 5.08 3.81 -6.85
C ILE A 168 4.57 3.50 -5.44
N VAL A 169 3.80 4.44 -4.89
CA VAL A 169 3.31 4.40 -3.51
C VAL A 169 1.83 4.04 -3.49
N ASP A 170 1.49 3.07 -2.64
CA ASP A 170 0.12 2.74 -2.25
C ASP A 170 0.03 2.50 -0.74
N ASP A 171 -1.17 2.36 -0.19
CA ASP A 171 -1.36 2.02 1.21
C ASP A 171 -1.16 0.52 1.48
N VAL A 172 -1.95 -0.34 0.84
CA VAL A 172 -1.90 -1.80 1.00
C VAL A 172 -1.95 -2.48 -0.36
N ILE A 173 -1.08 -3.45 -0.59
CA ILE A 173 -1.11 -4.30 -1.79
C ILE A 173 -1.69 -5.68 -1.47
N ASN A 174 -2.83 -6.01 -2.08
CA ASN A 174 -3.48 -7.33 -1.96
C ASN A 174 -3.29 -8.17 -3.24
N THR A 175 -4.04 -7.88 -4.31
CA THR A 175 -3.93 -8.64 -5.58
C THR A 175 -2.94 -8.02 -6.58
N ALA A 176 -2.41 -6.84 -6.26
CA ALA A 176 -1.59 -5.99 -7.13
C ALA A 176 -2.28 -5.41 -8.38
N SER A 177 -3.60 -5.54 -8.58
CA SER A 177 -4.25 -5.05 -9.82
C SER A 177 -4.02 -3.55 -10.11
N SER A 178 -4.23 -2.68 -9.13
CA SER A 178 -3.94 -1.24 -9.25
C SER A 178 -2.45 -0.96 -9.45
N MET A 179 -1.60 -1.71 -8.75
CA MET A 179 -0.14 -1.58 -8.84
C MET A 179 0.38 -1.95 -10.24
N ILE A 180 -0.11 -3.04 -10.82
CA ILE A 180 0.22 -3.47 -12.19
C ILE A 180 -0.19 -2.39 -13.19
N ALA A 181 -1.41 -1.85 -13.07
CA ALA A 181 -1.88 -0.77 -13.93
C ALA A 181 -0.99 0.49 -13.82
N ALA A 182 -0.49 0.80 -12.61
CA ALA A 182 0.44 1.90 -12.37
C ALA A 182 1.82 1.62 -12.99
N ILE A 183 2.37 0.42 -12.81
CA ILE A 183 3.64 -0.02 -13.42
C ILE A 183 3.56 0.11 -14.94
N GLU A 184 2.48 -0.36 -15.56
CA GLU A 184 2.26 -0.24 -17.00
C GLU A 184 2.20 1.21 -17.47
N LEU A 185 1.53 2.10 -16.71
CA LEU A 185 1.49 3.54 -17.02
C LEU A 185 2.86 4.19 -16.92
N VAL A 186 3.63 3.85 -15.89
CA VAL A 186 5.00 4.35 -15.71
C VAL A 186 5.89 3.85 -16.85
N LYS A 187 5.83 2.56 -17.20
CA LYS A 187 6.58 1.99 -18.34
C LYS A 187 6.17 2.60 -19.68
N LEU A 188 4.89 2.91 -19.85
CA LEU A 188 4.39 3.60 -21.04
C LEU A 188 4.96 5.02 -21.15
N ALA A 189 5.05 5.74 -20.02
CA ALA A 189 5.62 7.08 -19.97
C ALA A 189 7.16 7.04 -20.14
N ASN A 190 7.83 6.11 -19.45
CA ASN A 190 9.27 5.91 -19.42
C ASN A 190 9.62 4.40 -19.41
N PRO A 191 9.92 3.81 -20.57
CA PRO A 191 10.23 2.37 -20.69
C PRO A 191 11.50 1.91 -19.98
N LYS A 192 12.37 2.83 -19.55
CA LYS A 192 13.66 2.53 -18.89
C LYS A 192 13.64 2.84 -17.38
N ALA A 193 12.49 3.19 -16.82
CA ALA A 193 12.39 3.48 -15.39
C ALA A 193 12.79 2.26 -14.55
N ASP A 194 13.60 2.48 -13.52
CA ASP A 194 13.85 1.52 -12.46
C ASP A 194 12.72 1.64 -11.43
N ILE A 195 11.77 0.71 -11.48
CA ILE A 195 10.50 0.85 -10.75
C ILE A 195 10.59 0.10 -9.43
N HIS A 196 10.31 0.80 -8.35
CA HIS A 196 10.14 0.28 -7.01
C HIS A 196 8.69 0.45 -6.54
N ILE A 197 8.20 -0.51 -5.76
CA ILE A 197 6.91 -0.46 -5.09
C ILE A 197 7.16 -0.12 -3.62
N LEU A 198 6.44 0.86 -3.10
CA LEU A 198 6.49 1.22 -1.69
C LEU A 198 5.08 1.21 -1.12
N VAL A 199 4.83 0.31 -0.17
CA VAL A 199 3.52 0.16 0.46
C VAL A 199 3.66 0.21 1.96
N THR A 200 2.62 0.65 2.67
CA THR A 200 2.60 0.49 4.12
C THR A 200 2.64 -0.99 4.47
N MET A 201 1.75 -1.78 3.88
CA MET A 201 1.64 -3.21 4.17
C MET A 201 1.36 -4.04 2.90
N THR A 202 1.77 -5.30 2.90
CA THR A 202 1.23 -6.32 1.99
C THR A 202 0.07 -7.03 2.68
N GLU A 203 -0.92 -7.50 1.92
CA GLU A 203 -2.06 -8.27 2.44
C GLU A 203 -2.19 -9.60 1.69
N GLY A 204 -2.09 -10.72 2.42
CA GLY A 204 -1.93 -12.05 1.82
C GLY A 204 -0.78 -12.11 0.81
N HIS A 205 -0.80 -13.11 -0.07
CA HIS A 205 0.32 -13.41 -0.98
C HIS A 205 -0.05 -13.43 -2.48
N ASP A 206 -1.30 -13.13 -2.83
CA ASP A 206 -1.79 -13.16 -4.22
C ASP A 206 -1.07 -12.12 -5.12
N TRP A 207 -0.61 -11.01 -4.54
CA TRP A 207 0.16 -9.99 -5.25
C TRP A 207 1.47 -10.55 -5.84
N GLU A 208 2.13 -11.50 -5.18
CA GLU A 208 3.42 -12.05 -5.61
C GLU A 208 3.30 -12.67 -6.99
N GLN A 209 2.40 -13.64 -7.14
CA GLN A 209 2.18 -14.35 -8.40
C GLN A 209 1.68 -13.41 -9.50
N ASN A 210 0.88 -12.41 -9.15
CA ASN A 210 0.37 -11.45 -10.13
C ASN A 210 1.46 -10.49 -10.63
N LEU A 211 2.38 -10.05 -9.76
CA LEU A 211 3.56 -9.27 -10.16
C LEU A 211 4.53 -10.13 -10.99
N GLU A 212 4.75 -11.38 -10.63
CA GLU A 212 5.59 -12.31 -11.41
C GLU A 212 5.04 -12.57 -12.82
N ARG A 213 3.72 -12.73 -12.95
CA ARG A 213 3.05 -12.91 -14.26
C ARG A 213 3.30 -11.77 -15.23
N VAL A 214 3.50 -10.55 -14.74
CA VAL A 214 3.84 -9.37 -15.56
C VAL A 214 5.34 -9.11 -15.63
N GLY A 215 6.16 -10.04 -15.14
CA GLY A 215 7.62 -9.98 -15.16
C GLY A 215 8.21 -8.90 -14.24
N PHE A 216 7.52 -8.53 -13.17
CA PHE A 216 8.05 -7.61 -12.16
C PHE A 216 8.82 -8.39 -11.09
N ASN A 217 10.07 -8.01 -10.85
CA ASN A 217 10.95 -8.64 -9.86
C ASN A 217 10.68 -8.05 -8.46
N TRP A 218 9.59 -8.49 -7.83
CA TRP A 218 9.13 -7.93 -6.56
C TRP A 218 10.11 -8.21 -5.42
N GLN A 219 10.88 -9.29 -5.48
CA GLN A 219 11.82 -9.70 -4.43
C GLN A 219 12.90 -8.64 -4.15
N SER A 220 13.32 -7.87 -5.16
CA SER A 220 14.28 -6.78 -5.00
C SER A 220 13.68 -5.39 -5.08
N ASN A 221 12.44 -5.25 -5.56
CA ASN A 221 11.84 -3.96 -5.90
C ASN A 221 10.54 -3.64 -5.14
N LEU A 222 10.10 -4.49 -4.22
CA LEU A 222 8.97 -4.18 -3.33
C LEU A 222 9.47 -3.93 -1.90
N HIS A 223 9.02 -2.80 -1.35
CA HIS A 223 9.36 -2.33 -0.01
C HIS A 223 8.06 -2.14 0.78
N SER A 224 7.87 -2.93 1.83
CA SER A 224 6.74 -2.81 2.75
C SER A 224 7.23 -2.54 4.17
N LEU A 225 6.40 -1.93 5.01
CA LEU A 225 6.69 -1.84 6.45
C LEU A 225 6.27 -3.12 7.17
N GLY A 226 5.12 -3.69 6.80
CA GLY A 226 4.58 -4.87 7.44
C GLY A 226 3.76 -5.76 6.51
N HIS A 227 3.11 -6.74 7.11
CA HIS A 227 2.28 -7.72 6.44
C HIS A 227 0.99 -7.98 7.23
N ILE A 228 -0.11 -8.14 6.52
CA ILE A 228 -1.45 -8.43 7.06
C ILE A 228 -1.91 -9.78 6.48
N PRO A 229 -2.30 -10.75 7.31
CA PRO A 229 -2.94 -11.97 6.83
C PRO A 229 -4.41 -11.74 6.50
N VAL A 230 -5.00 -12.67 5.77
CA VAL A 230 -6.46 -12.78 5.62
C VAL A 230 -7.01 -13.56 6.82
N PHE A 231 -8.21 -13.20 7.28
CA PHE A 231 -8.82 -13.83 8.46
C PHE A 231 -10.02 -14.69 8.07
N THR A 232 -10.25 -15.74 8.84
CA THR A 232 -11.50 -16.48 8.87
C THR A 232 -12.15 -16.34 10.25
N GLN A 233 -13.48 -16.41 10.30
CA GLN A 233 -14.20 -16.36 11.55
C GLN A 233 -14.31 -17.77 12.14
N THR A 234 -14.05 -17.89 13.44
CA THR A 234 -14.16 -19.15 14.18
C THR A 234 -15.59 -19.35 14.70
N GLU A 235 -15.91 -20.56 15.17
CA GLU A 235 -17.22 -20.87 15.77
C GLU A 235 -17.56 -19.98 16.99
N THR A 236 -16.54 -19.43 17.66
CA THR A 236 -16.70 -18.52 18.81
C THR A 236 -16.90 -17.06 18.38
N GLY A 237 -16.90 -16.77 17.07
CA GLY A 237 -17.03 -15.44 16.50
C GLY A 237 -15.74 -14.62 16.52
N LEU A 238 -14.60 -15.23 16.89
CA LEU A 238 -13.27 -14.61 16.85
C LEU A 238 -12.67 -14.74 15.44
N TRP A 239 -11.65 -13.94 15.17
CA TRP A 239 -10.90 -13.95 13.92
C TRP A 239 -9.60 -14.71 14.07
N LYS A 240 -9.37 -15.64 13.15
CA LYS A 240 -8.14 -16.42 13.08
C LYS A 240 -7.45 -16.12 11.73
N PRO A 241 -6.16 -15.73 11.74
CA PRO A 241 -5.38 -15.63 10.51
C PRO A 241 -5.39 -16.95 9.74
N LEU A 242 -5.56 -16.89 8.43
CA LEU A 242 -5.36 -18.03 7.55
C LEU A 242 -3.87 -18.33 7.48
N PRO A 243 -3.41 -19.54 7.88
CA PRO A 243 -1.98 -19.85 7.97
C PRO A 243 -1.20 -19.66 6.67
N GLU A 244 -1.85 -19.87 5.52
CA GLU A 244 -1.28 -19.69 4.19
C GLU A 244 -1.12 -18.21 3.78
N THR A 245 -1.58 -17.28 4.61
CA THR A 245 -1.50 -15.83 4.39
C THR A 245 -0.70 -15.10 5.47
N LEU A 246 -0.03 -15.83 6.37
CA LEU A 246 0.88 -15.26 7.37
C LEU A 246 2.26 -14.95 6.77
#